data_AF-A0A951ASC5-F1
#
_entry.id   AF-A0A951ASC5-F1
#
_cell.length_a   1.000
_cell.length_b   1.000
_cell.length_c   1.000
_cell.angle_alpha   90.00
_cell.angle_beta   90.00
_cell.angle_gamma   90.00
#
_symmetry.space_group_name_H-M   'P 1'
#
loop_
_entity.id
_entity.type
_entity.pdbx_description
1 polymer ?
#
loop_
_entity_poly.entity_id
_entity_poly.type
_entity_poly.pdbx_seq_one_letter_code
_entity_poly.pdbx_strand_id
1 'polypeptide(L)'
;MSTPTSLLPEYDAWIKRVCATYDAITYTCHHRLGNRRLAEQVSVQVVAGLLAKPKVFRYFGLPYSGRIARLAEARLAEAQEGRLADVGSWPHLLRELITLPPEHQEVLVFTCVQGDDDEHLASNLGCDTQTAKIRRHSTMELMHGLAACALPPTILHEVNDHSIED
;
A
#
# COMPACT_ATOMS: atom_id res chain seq x y z
N MET A 1 0.25 -2.59 -30.66
CA MET A 1 -0.66 -3.38 -29.82
C MET A 1 0.20 -4.29 -28.97
N SER A 2 0.47 -3.93 -27.72
CA SER A 2 1.24 -4.75 -26.80
C SER A 2 0.27 -5.66 -26.07
N THR A 3 0.48 -6.98 -26.12
CA THR A 3 -0.28 -7.96 -25.35
C THR A 3 -0.27 -7.56 -23.86
N PRO A 4 -1.41 -7.62 -23.16
CA PRO A 4 -1.42 -7.39 -21.72
C PRO A 4 -0.53 -8.45 -21.07
N THR A 5 0.46 -8.01 -20.30
CA THR A 5 1.26 -8.89 -19.44
C THR A 5 0.29 -9.65 -18.54
N SER A 6 0.18 -10.96 -18.72
CA SER A 6 -0.64 -11.78 -17.83
C SER A 6 -0.01 -11.73 -16.45
N LEU A 7 -0.77 -11.25 -15.45
CA LEU A 7 -0.33 -11.24 -14.06
C LEU A 7 -0.22 -12.68 -13.53
N LEU A 8 0.63 -12.88 -12.52
CA LEU A 8 0.61 -14.10 -11.73
C LEU A 8 -0.75 -14.22 -11.01
N PRO A 9 -1.37 -15.42 -10.94
CA PRO A 9 -2.71 -15.58 -10.34
C PRO A 9 -2.82 -15.03 -8.90
N GLU A 10 -1.81 -15.28 -8.07
CA GLU A 10 -1.75 -14.80 -6.69
C GLU A 10 -1.59 -13.27 -6.61
N TYR A 11 -0.86 -12.70 -7.56
CA TYR A 11 -0.70 -11.25 -7.69
C TYR A 11 -1.99 -10.59 -8.17
N ASP A 12 -2.67 -11.16 -9.16
CA ASP A 12 -4.00 -10.72 -9.61
C ASP A 12 -5.03 -10.77 -8.47
N ALA A 13 -5.05 -11.85 -7.69
CA ALA A 13 -5.89 -11.97 -6.51
C ALA A 13 -5.53 -10.93 -5.43
N TRP A 14 -4.26 -10.57 -5.30
CA TRP A 14 -3.83 -9.47 -4.43
C TRP A 14 -4.30 -8.11 -4.97
N ILE A 15 -4.12 -7.81 -6.26
CA ILE A 15 -4.61 -6.58 -6.90
C ILE A 15 -6.12 -6.43 -6.71
N LYS A 16 -6.91 -7.49 -6.94
CA LYS A 16 -8.37 -7.48 -6.70
C LYS A 16 -8.73 -7.09 -5.26
N ARG A 17 -7.96 -7.53 -4.27
CA ARG A 17 -8.16 -7.13 -2.86
C ARG A 17 -7.79 -5.67 -2.60
N VAL A 18 -6.73 -5.17 -3.23
CA VAL A 18 -6.37 -3.74 -3.16
C VAL A 18 -7.50 -2.88 -3.76
N CYS A 19 -8.04 -3.26 -4.93
CA CYS A 19 -9.19 -2.59 -5.54
C CYS A 19 -10.43 -2.62 -4.63
N ALA A 20 -10.79 -3.79 -4.10
CA ALA A 20 -11.93 -3.93 -3.19
C ALA A 20 -11.76 -3.07 -1.92
N THR A 21 -10.53 -2.92 -1.44
CA THR A 21 -10.21 -2.06 -0.29
C THR A 21 -10.41 -0.58 -0.64
N TYR A 22 -9.91 -0.14 -1.80
CA TYR A 22 -10.14 1.21 -2.29
C TYR A 22 -11.63 1.52 -2.40
N ASP A 23 -12.42 0.63 -3.00
CA ASP A 23 -13.86 0.80 -3.18
C ASP A 23 -14.61 0.86 -1.84
N ALA A 24 -14.25 -0.02 -0.90
CA ALA A 24 -14.86 -0.08 0.42
C ALA A 24 -14.61 1.20 1.24
N ILE A 25 -13.37 1.73 1.21
CA ILE A 25 -13.04 2.99 1.87
C ILE A 25 -13.77 4.15 1.19
N THR A 26 -13.79 4.18 -0.15
CA THR A 26 -14.46 5.24 -0.92
C THR A 26 -15.94 5.30 -0.56
N TYR A 27 -16.62 4.15 -0.55
CA TYR A 27 -18.02 4.05 -0.15
C TYR A 27 -18.24 4.56 1.29
N THR A 28 -17.42 4.11 2.23
CA THR A 28 -17.56 4.46 3.66
C THR A 28 -17.30 5.94 3.91
N CYS A 29 -16.24 6.49 3.34
CA CYS A 29 -15.87 7.90 3.48
C CYS A 29 -16.87 8.81 2.74
N HIS A 30 -17.42 8.38 1.61
CA HIS A 30 -18.44 9.15 0.89
C HIS A 30 -19.67 9.39 1.76
N HIS A 31 -20.16 8.36 2.46
CA HIS A 31 -21.29 8.50 3.39
C HIS A 31 -21.00 9.48 4.54
N ARG A 32 -19.75 9.59 4.99
CA ARG A 32 -19.37 10.49 6.09
C ARG A 32 -19.08 11.92 5.65
N LEU A 33 -18.56 12.11 4.43
CA LEU A 33 -18.14 13.41 3.91
C LEU A 33 -19.19 14.09 3.04
N GLY A 34 -20.15 13.33 2.49
CA GLY A 34 -21.09 13.83 1.48
C GLY A 34 -20.42 14.24 0.15
N ASN A 35 -19.12 13.99 0.00
CA ASN A 35 -18.32 14.42 -1.15
C ASN A 35 -17.52 13.24 -1.68
N ARG A 36 -17.84 12.80 -2.90
CA ARG A 36 -17.19 11.64 -3.53
C ARG A 36 -15.73 11.88 -3.85
N ARG A 37 -15.36 13.07 -4.34
CA ARG A 37 -13.97 13.40 -4.68
C ARG A 37 -13.06 13.33 -3.44
N LEU A 38 -13.52 13.88 -2.31
CA LEU A 38 -12.77 13.80 -1.06
C LEU A 38 -12.66 12.35 -0.58
N ALA A 39 -13.72 11.56 -0.71
CA ALA A 39 -13.67 10.14 -0.36
C ALA A 39 -12.68 9.33 -1.22
N GLU A 40 -12.61 9.62 -2.52
CA GLU A 40 -11.63 9.01 -3.44
C GLU A 40 -10.20 9.42 -3.07
N GLN A 41 -9.97 10.67 -2.68
CA GLN A 41 -8.67 11.16 -2.19
C GLN A 41 -8.25 10.52 -0.86
N VAL A 42 -9.18 10.37 0.10
CA VAL A 42 -8.93 9.60 1.33
C VAL A 42 -8.52 8.17 0.97
N SER A 43 -9.26 7.53 0.06
CA SER A 43 -9.07 6.13 -0.28
C SER A 43 -7.73 5.87 -0.96
N VAL A 44 -7.32 6.71 -1.92
CA VAL A 44 -6.02 6.56 -2.58
C VAL A 44 -4.87 6.74 -1.59
N GLN A 45 -4.95 7.71 -0.67
CA GLN A 45 -3.91 7.94 0.35
C GLN A 45 -3.84 6.81 1.39
N VAL A 46 -4.98 6.21 1.77
CA VAL A 46 -4.99 5.04 2.65
C VAL A 46 -4.33 3.85 1.97
N VAL A 47 -4.70 3.56 0.72
CA VAL A 47 -4.10 2.47 -0.06
C VAL A 47 -2.60 2.71 -0.22
N ALA A 48 -2.18 3.92 -0.59
CA ALA A 48 -0.77 4.28 -0.67
C ALA A 48 -0.05 4.05 0.68
N GLY A 49 -0.67 4.43 1.80
CA GLY A 49 -0.13 4.16 3.14
C GLY A 49 0.01 2.67 3.48
N LEU A 50 -0.83 1.80 2.93
CA LEU A 50 -0.68 0.35 3.03
C LEU A 50 0.48 -0.14 2.16
N LEU A 51 0.57 0.33 0.92
CA LEU A 51 1.63 -0.03 -0.03
C LEU A 51 3.02 0.41 0.43
N ALA A 52 3.12 1.54 1.13
CA ALA A 52 4.38 2.02 1.72
C ALA A 52 4.96 1.07 2.78
N LYS A 53 4.14 0.17 3.34
CA LYS A 53 4.57 -0.89 4.27
C LYS A 53 3.85 -2.19 3.93
N PRO A 54 4.24 -2.87 2.84
CA PRO A 54 3.46 -3.96 2.25
C PRO A 54 3.53 -5.27 3.06
N LYS A 55 4.46 -5.38 4.04
CA LYS A 55 4.48 -6.46 5.04
C LYS A 55 3.18 -6.60 5.85
N VAL A 56 2.27 -5.64 5.77
CA VAL A 56 0.99 -5.61 6.50
C VAL A 56 -0.18 -6.21 5.71
N PHE A 57 0.03 -6.65 4.46
CA PHE A 57 -0.95 -7.44 3.72
C PHE A 57 -1.01 -8.93 4.14
N ARG A 58 -0.31 -9.32 5.22
CA ARG A 58 -0.27 -10.69 5.72
C ARG A 58 -1.66 -11.20 6.11
N TYR A 59 -2.03 -12.34 5.53
CA TYR A 59 -3.27 -13.07 5.80
C TYR A 59 -3.04 -14.12 6.89
N PHE A 60 -3.22 -13.73 8.16
CA PHE A 60 -3.16 -14.64 9.32
C PHE A 60 -4.09 -14.12 10.45
N GLY A 61 -5.39 -14.00 10.18
CA GLY A 61 -6.42 -13.81 11.22
C GLY A 61 -6.36 -12.53 12.07
N LEU A 62 -5.48 -11.57 11.77
CA LEU A 62 -5.26 -10.32 12.53
C LEU A 62 -5.57 -9.06 11.68
N PRO A 63 -5.94 -7.91 12.30
CA PRO A 63 -6.89 -6.99 11.71
C PRO A 63 -6.26 -6.02 10.69
N TYR A 64 -6.30 -6.42 9.41
CA TYR A 64 -6.19 -5.53 8.24
C TYR A 64 -7.10 -4.29 8.40
N SER A 65 -8.29 -4.50 8.96
CA SER A 65 -9.28 -3.47 9.28
C SER A 65 -8.79 -2.41 10.26
N GLY A 66 -7.99 -2.76 11.28
CA GLY A 66 -7.54 -1.82 12.30
C GLY A 66 -6.57 -0.77 11.75
N ARG A 67 -5.64 -1.18 10.89
CA ARG A 67 -4.72 -0.24 10.22
C ARG A 67 -5.44 0.59 9.17
N ILE A 68 -6.35 0.00 8.40
CA ILE A 68 -7.20 0.74 7.46
C ILE A 68 -8.00 1.79 8.20
N ALA A 69 -8.68 1.42 9.29
CA ALA A 69 -9.45 2.35 10.10
C ALA A 69 -8.57 3.50 10.61
N ARG A 70 -7.41 3.21 11.19
CA ARG A 70 -6.48 4.25 11.67
C ARG A 70 -6.02 5.20 10.56
N LEU A 71 -5.65 4.67 9.40
CA LEU A 71 -5.24 5.49 8.25
C LEU A 71 -6.42 6.32 7.73
N ALA A 72 -7.59 5.69 7.58
CA ALA A 72 -8.79 6.33 7.07
C ALA A 72 -9.31 7.42 8.01
N GLU A 73 -9.31 7.19 9.33
CA GLU A 73 -9.72 8.17 10.34
C GLU A 73 -8.86 9.43 10.29
N ALA A 74 -7.54 9.29 10.21
CA ALA A 74 -6.64 10.42 10.10
C ALA A 74 -6.91 11.26 8.83
N ARG A 75 -7.06 10.59 7.67
CA ARG A 75 -7.37 11.26 6.40
C ARG A 75 -8.78 11.87 6.39
N LEU A 76 -9.75 11.20 7.02
CA LEU A 76 -11.12 11.67 7.14
C LEU A 76 -11.21 12.94 7.97
N ALA A 77 -10.49 13.00 9.10
CA ALA A 77 -10.40 14.20 9.94
C ALA A 77 -9.83 15.38 9.14
N GLU A 78 -8.70 15.17 8.45
CA GLU A 78 -8.10 16.20 7.58
C GLU A 78 -9.09 16.66 6.50
N ALA A 79 -9.88 15.75 5.91
CA ALA A 79 -10.87 16.10 4.90
C ALA A 79 -12.02 16.95 5.46
N GLN A 80 -12.51 16.62 6.65
CA GLN A 80 -13.56 17.38 7.34
C GLN A 80 -13.10 18.78 7.71
N GLU A 81 -11.80 18.94 7.99
CA GLU A 81 -11.18 20.22 8.31
C GLU A 81 -10.72 21.00 7.06
N GLY A 82 -10.94 20.47 5.85
CA GLY A 82 -10.52 21.10 4.60
C GLY A 82 -8.99 21.12 4.39
N ARG A 83 -8.24 20.27 5.10
CA ARG A 83 -6.77 20.17 5.05
C ARG A 83 -6.26 18.95 4.28
N LEU A 84 -7.15 18.08 3.80
CA LEU A 84 -6.75 16.91 3.01
C LEU A 84 -6.04 17.36 1.74
N ALA A 85 -4.81 16.88 1.55
CA ALA A 85 -4.05 17.13 0.33
C ALA A 85 -4.71 16.44 -0.88
N ASP A 86 -4.70 17.10 -2.04
CA ASP A 86 -5.13 16.50 -3.31
C ASP A 86 -3.89 15.95 -4.03
N VAL A 87 -3.53 14.71 -3.73
CA VAL A 87 -2.27 14.09 -4.18
C VAL A 87 -2.49 12.70 -4.75
N GLY A 88 -1.85 12.45 -5.89
CA GLY A 88 -1.99 11.20 -6.62
C GLY A 88 -3.39 10.97 -7.17
N SER A 89 -3.54 9.87 -7.89
CA SER A 89 -4.86 9.42 -8.37
C SER A 89 -4.91 7.90 -8.37
N TRP A 90 -6.08 7.35 -8.05
CA TRP A 90 -6.29 5.91 -8.08
C TRP A 90 -6.01 5.28 -9.45
N PRO A 91 -6.46 5.86 -10.59
CA PRO A 91 -6.14 5.30 -11.91
C PRO A 91 -4.65 5.25 -12.22
N HIS A 92 -3.86 6.21 -11.72
CA HIS A 92 -2.41 6.19 -11.89
C HIS A 92 -1.77 5.12 -11.01
N LEU A 93 -2.08 5.10 -9.71
CA LEU A 93 -1.53 4.12 -8.77
C LEU A 93 -1.85 2.68 -9.20
N LEU A 94 -3.11 2.42 -9.58
CA LEU A 94 -3.53 1.10 -10.06
C LEU A 94 -2.80 0.69 -11.34
N ARG A 95 -2.58 1.62 -12.27
CA ARG A 95 -1.81 1.33 -13.49
C ARG A 95 -0.40 0.88 -13.15
N GLU A 96 0.31 1.62 -12.32
CA GLU A 96 1.69 1.28 -11.92
C GLU A 96 1.75 -0.09 -11.23
N LEU A 97 0.76 -0.41 -10.39
CA LEU A 97 0.66 -1.73 -9.74
C LEU A 97 0.41 -2.86 -10.74
N ILE A 98 -0.42 -2.66 -11.76
CA ILE A 98 -0.71 -3.67 -12.79
C ILE A 98 0.48 -3.85 -13.74
N THR A 99 1.24 -2.79 -14.01
CA THR A 99 2.40 -2.83 -14.90
C THR A 99 3.71 -3.17 -14.18
N LEU A 100 3.65 -3.55 -12.91
CA LEU A 100 4.83 -3.93 -12.14
C LEU A 100 5.56 -5.09 -12.83
N PRO A 101 6.91 -5.06 -12.94
CA PRO A 101 7.64 -6.15 -13.57
C PRO A 101 7.40 -7.51 -12.87
N PRO A 102 7.29 -8.64 -13.60
CA PRO A 102 6.97 -9.95 -13.03
C PRO A 102 7.88 -10.37 -11.87
N GLU A 103 9.17 -10.05 -11.93
CA GLU A 103 10.15 -10.34 -10.87
C GLU A 103 9.80 -9.66 -9.54
N HIS A 104 9.22 -8.46 -9.58
CA HIS A 104 8.75 -7.75 -8.40
C HIS A 104 7.37 -8.28 -7.94
N GLN A 105 6.53 -8.73 -8.88
CA GLN A 105 5.26 -9.40 -8.55
C GLN A 105 5.53 -10.69 -7.76
N GLU A 106 6.46 -11.53 -8.20
CA GLU A 106 6.85 -12.78 -7.50
C GLU A 106 7.33 -12.48 -6.08
N VAL A 107 8.27 -11.55 -5.93
CA VAL A 107 8.79 -11.16 -4.62
C VAL A 107 7.69 -10.62 -3.70
N LEU A 108 6.73 -9.84 -4.23
CA LEU A 108 5.59 -9.38 -3.44
C LEU A 108 4.68 -10.52 -3.00
N VAL A 109 4.39 -11.47 -3.89
CA VAL A 109 3.57 -12.64 -3.56
C VAL A 109 4.23 -13.42 -2.43
N PHE A 110 5.48 -13.84 -2.59
CA PHE A 110 6.20 -14.61 -1.57
C PHE A 110 6.29 -13.85 -0.24
N THR A 111 6.73 -12.59 -0.26
CA THR A 111 7.03 -11.87 0.99
C THR A 111 5.82 -11.25 1.68
N CYS A 112 4.85 -10.73 0.92
CA CYS A 112 3.75 -9.92 1.45
C CYS A 112 2.41 -10.66 1.47
N VAL A 113 2.22 -11.63 0.56
CA VAL A 113 1.00 -12.45 0.52
C VAL A 113 1.21 -13.76 1.29
N GLN A 114 2.28 -14.50 1.01
CA GLN A 114 2.56 -15.79 1.66
C GLN A 114 3.30 -15.62 2.99
N GLY A 115 4.10 -14.56 3.10
CA GLY A 115 4.74 -14.17 4.36
C GLY A 115 6.15 -14.70 4.54
N ASP A 116 6.79 -15.17 3.47
CA ASP A 116 8.12 -15.76 3.46
C ASP A 116 9.17 -14.85 4.14
N ASP A 117 10.07 -15.49 4.89
CA ASP A 117 11.35 -14.90 5.29
C ASP A 117 12.37 -14.99 4.15
N ASP A 118 13.59 -14.51 4.39
CA ASP A 118 14.60 -14.42 3.35
C ASP A 118 15.12 -15.81 2.90
N GLU A 119 15.02 -16.83 3.74
CA GLU A 119 15.44 -18.21 3.40
C GLU A 119 14.40 -18.90 2.52
N HIS A 120 13.12 -18.82 2.89
CA HIS A 120 12.02 -19.33 2.08
C HIS A 120 11.94 -18.59 0.73
N LEU A 121 12.13 -17.27 0.75
CA LEU A 121 12.19 -16.47 -0.48
C LEU A 121 13.33 -16.92 -1.39
N ALA A 122 14.52 -17.19 -0.84
CA ALA A 122 15.67 -17.66 -1.61
C ALA A 122 15.41 -19.03 -2.26
N SER A 123 14.83 -19.96 -1.50
CA SER A 123 14.42 -21.27 -2.00
C SER A 123 13.41 -21.14 -3.13
N ASN A 124 12.37 -20.32 -2.94
CA ASN A 124 11.30 -20.11 -3.93
C ASN A 124 11.80 -19.42 -5.21
N LEU A 125 12.79 -18.52 -5.10
CA LEU A 125 13.41 -17.85 -6.24
C LEU A 125 14.58 -18.63 -6.87
N GLY A 126 14.97 -19.78 -6.30
CA GLY A 126 16.10 -20.58 -6.76
C GLY A 126 17.44 -19.84 -6.69
N CYS A 127 17.65 -18.99 -5.68
CA CYS A 127 18.87 -18.21 -5.47
C CYS A 127 19.40 -18.33 -4.04
N ASP A 128 20.53 -17.69 -3.75
CA ASP A 128 21.05 -17.58 -2.39
C ASP A 128 20.30 -16.51 -1.56
N THR A 129 20.38 -16.62 -0.23
CA THR A 129 19.70 -15.72 0.72
C THR A 129 20.09 -14.26 0.55
N GLN A 130 21.34 -13.97 0.16
CA GLN A 130 21.79 -12.59 -0.02
C GLN A 130 21.15 -11.97 -1.27
N THR A 131 21.09 -12.71 -2.37
CA THR A 131 20.38 -12.33 -3.59
C THR A 131 18.89 -12.11 -3.32
N ALA A 132 18.24 -13.01 -2.58
CA ALA A 132 16.84 -12.88 -2.20
C ALA A 132 16.57 -11.61 -1.37
N LYS A 133 17.45 -11.30 -0.41
CA LYS A 133 17.38 -10.10 0.41
C LYS A 133 17.51 -8.82 -0.41
N ILE A 134 18.43 -8.78 -1.39
CA ILE A 134 18.58 -7.64 -2.31
C ILE A 134 17.32 -7.45 -3.14
N ARG A 135 16.77 -8.52 -3.72
CA ARG A 135 15.52 -8.47 -4.51
C ARG A 135 14.34 -8.00 -3.67
N ARG A 136 14.22 -8.52 -2.44
CA ARG A 136 13.22 -8.05 -1.46
C ARG A 136 13.36 -6.56 -1.22
N HIS A 137 14.56 -6.11 -0.87
CA HIS A 137 14.80 -4.69 -0.57
C HIS A 137 14.43 -3.79 -1.76
N SER A 138 14.94 -4.10 -2.95
CA SER A 138 14.64 -3.37 -4.18
C SER A 138 13.12 -3.32 -4.47
N THR A 139 12.42 -4.44 -4.26
CA THR A 139 10.96 -4.49 -4.42
C THR A 139 10.24 -3.61 -3.39
N MET A 140 10.69 -3.61 -2.13
CA MET A 140 10.10 -2.74 -1.09
C MET A 140 10.35 -1.25 -1.37
N GLU A 141 11.53 -0.89 -1.88
CA GLU A 141 11.86 0.48 -2.29
C GLU A 141 10.97 0.94 -3.46
N LEU A 142 10.78 0.08 -4.46
CA LEU A 142 9.87 0.36 -5.57
C LEU A 142 8.44 0.61 -5.07
N MET A 143 7.92 -0.25 -4.19
CA MET A 143 6.59 -0.05 -3.60
C MET A 143 6.49 1.23 -2.78
N HIS A 144 7.56 1.61 -2.08
CA HIS A 144 7.61 2.86 -1.35
C HIS A 144 7.56 4.07 -2.31
N GLY A 145 8.31 4.01 -3.42
CA GLY A 145 8.27 5.02 -4.47
C GLY A 145 6.89 5.18 -5.10
N LEU A 146 6.22 4.07 -5.43
CA LEU A 146 4.85 4.07 -5.94
C LEU A 146 3.87 4.70 -4.96
N ALA A 147 3.99 4.37 -3.67
CA ALA A 147 3.15 4.93 -2.62
C ALA A 147 3.39 6.43 -2.42
N ALA A 148 4.63 6.90 -2.52
CA ALA A 148 4.99 8.30 -2.29
C ALA A 148 4.25 9.26 -3.26
N CYS A 149 3.95 8.83 -4.49
CA CYS A 149 3.20 9.62 -5.47
C CYS A 149 1.74 9.90 -5.05
N ALA A 150 1.20 9.15 -4.09
CA ALA A 150 -0.16 9.25 -3.60
C ALA A 150 -0.23 9.48 -2.09
N LEU A 151 0.87 9.90 -1.48
CA LEU A 151 0.92 10.35 -0.10
C LEU A 151 1.29 11.84 -0.08
N PRO A 152 0.72 12.63 0.84
CA PRO A 152 1.22 13.98 1.04
C PRO A 152 2.69 13.89 1.46
N PRO A 153 3.54 14.84 1.03
CA PRO A 153 4.89 14.92 1.56
C PRO A 153 4.77 14.99 3.08
N THR A 154 5.46 14.09 3.78
CA THR A 154 5.56 14.14 5.22
C THR A 154 6.22 15.47 5.57
N ILE A 155 5.42 16.50 5.86
CA ILE A 155 5.92 17.65 6.60
C ILE A 155 6.22 17.05 7.96
N LEU A 156 7.51 16.84 8.24
CA LEU A 156 8.00 16.45 9.56
C LEU A 156 7.45 17.49 10.55
N HIS A 157 6.29 17.22 11.15
CA HIS A 157 6.05 17.67 12.50
C HIS A 157 6.88 16.72 13.35
N GLU A 158 8.13 17.12 13.59
CA GLU A 158 8.86 16.70 14.77
C GLU A 158 7.98 17.03 15.97
N VAL A 159 7.17 16.07 16.40
CA VAL A 159 6.69 16.04 17.77
C VAL A 159 7.91 15.68 18.59
N ASN A 160 8.65 16.72 18.98
CA ASN A 160 9.64 16.66 20.03
C ASN A 160 8.86 16.35 21.32
N ASP A 161 8.61 15.06 21.54
CA ASP A 161 8.12 14.54 22.81
C ASP A 161 9.31 14.42 23.76
N HIS A 162 9.78 15.57 24.23
CA HIS A 162 10.57 15.66 25.45
C HIS A 162 9.68 16.30 26.51
N SER A 163 8.85 15.46 27.12
CA SER A 163 8.35 15.67 28.47
C SER A 163 8.25 14.32 29.16
N ILE A 164 8.68 14.32 30.43
CA ILE A 164 8.87 13.23 31.41
C ILE A 164 10.37 12.98 31.62
N GLU A 165 10.96 13.18 32.79
CA GLU A 165 10.62 13.85 34.05
C GLU A 165 11.92 13.71 34.87
N ASP A 166 12.29 14.75 35.62
CA ASP A 166 12.83 14.69 36.98
C ASP A 166 12.76 16.09 37.60
#